data_AF-A0A7V4VWM3-F1
#
_entry.id   AF-A0A7V4VWM3-F1
#
_cell.length_a   1.000
_cell.length_b   1.000
_cell.length_c   1.000
_cell.angle_alpha   90.00
_cell.angle_beta   90.00
_cell.angle_gamma   90.00
#
_symmetry.space_group_name_H-M   'P 1'
#
loop_
_entity.id
_entity.type
_entity.pdbx_description
1 polymer ?
#
loop_
_entity_poly.entity_id
_entity_poly.type
_entity_poly.pdbx_seq_one_letter_code
_entity_poly.pdbx_strand_id
1 'polypeptide(L)'
;KKLKHFDLIVDALLGTGTKGEIRGIYADVISMLNNSKRPIVAVDIPSGLDADTGLPLGVCIKAKMTVTMGFMKKGFLKNNSRKFTGKVVVADIGLLP
;
A
#
# COMPACT_ATOMS: atom_id res chain seq x y z
N LYS A 1 8.49 -17.37 -10.60
CA LYS A 1 9.96 -17.48 -10.74
C LYS A 1 10.70 -16.14 -10.93
N LYS A 2 10.14 -15.13 -11.64
CA LYS A 2 10.85 -13.86 -11.97
C LYS A 2 11.07 -12.85 -10.82
N LEU A 3 10.21 -12.83 -9.79
CA LEU A 3 10.32 -11.85 -8.68
C LEU A 3 11.61 -11.96 -7.83
N LYS A 4 12.33 -13.09 -7.92
CA LYS A 4 13.60 -13.27 -7.19
C LYS A 4 14.75 -12.44 -7.76
N HIS A 5 14.64 -11.89 -8.96
CA HIS A 5 15.69 -11.08 -9.57
C HIS A 5 15.58 -9.58 -9.30
N PHE A 6 14.58 -9.16 -8.52
CA PHE A 6 14.39 -7.77 -8.13
C PHE A 6 14.72 -7.61 -6.66
N ASP A 7 15.38 -6.50 -6.33
CA ASP A 7 15.73 -6.16 -4.95
C ASP A 7 14.63 -5.40 -4.22
N LEU A 8 13.74 -4.74 -4.98
CA LEU A 8 12.65 -3.91 -4.49
C LEU A 8 11.42 -4.02 -5.40
N ILE A 9 10.23 -3.95 -4.80
CA ILE A 9 8.95 -3.82 -5.51
C ILE A 9 8.35 -2.46 -5.18
N VAL A 10 7.89 -1.76 -6.21
CA VAL A 10 7.08 -0.54 -6.05
C VAL A 10 5.63 -0.90 -6.27
N ASP A 11 4.81 -0.73 -5.23
CA ASP A 11 3.36 -0.88 -5.28
C ASP A 11 2.73 0.46 -5.64
N ALA A 12 2.21 0.53 -6.86
CA ALA A 12 1.42 1.65 -7.38
C ALA A 12 0.17 1.13 -8.12
N LEU A 13 -0.36 -0.03 -7.69
CA LEU A 13 -1.48 -0.68 -8.39
C LEU A 13 -2.80 0.05 -8.15
N LEU A 14 -3.04 0.47 -6.92
CA LEU A 14 -4.30 1.04 -6.44
C LEU A 14 -4.03 2.14 -5.40
N GLY A 15 -4.96 3.08 -5.26
CA GLY A 15 -4.83 4.24 -4.36
C GLY A 15 -6.16 4.59 -3.68
N THR A 16 -6.36 5.87 -3.37
CA THR A 16 -7.56 6.38 -2.66
C THR A 16 -8.90 6.08 -3.35
N GLY A 17 -8.90 5.88 -4.67
CA GLY A 17 -10.13 5.63 -5.44
C GLY A 17 -10.70 4.21 -5.32
N THR A 18 -10.02 3.31 -4.63
CA THR A 18 -10.45 1.91 -4.48
C THR A 18 -11.71 1.81 -3.62
N LYS A 19 -12.70 1.04 -4.10
CA LYS A 19 -13.97 0.80 -3.40
C LYS A 19 -14.30 -0.69 -3.39
N GLY A 20 -14.78 -1.17 -2.25
CA GLY A 20 -15.16 -2.57 -2.05
C GLY A 20 -13.96 -3.52 -2.05
N GLU A 21 -14.24 -4.81 -1.92
CA GLU A 21 -13.20 -5.84 -1.84
C GLU A 21 -12.39 -5.99 -3.13
N ILE A 22 -11.07 -6.13 -2.98
CA ILE A 22 -10.13 -6.43 -4.06
C ILE A 22 -10.35 -7.85 -4.58
N ARG A 23 -10.49 -7.98 -5.90
CA ARG A 23 -10.85 -9.24 -6.56
C ARG A 23 -10.04 -9.46 -7.84
N GLY A 24 -10.08 -10.71 -8.34
CA GLY A 24 -9.46 -11.11 -9.59
C GLY A 24 -7.94 -10.86 -9.60
N ILE A 25 -7.44 -10.40 -10.76
CA ILE A 25 -6.00 -10.25 -10.99
C ILE A 25 -5.29 -9.39 -9.94
N TYR A 26 -5.94 -8.34 -9.41
CA TYR A 26 -5.35 -7.51 -8.36
C TYR A 26 -5.15 -8.30 -7.07
N ALA A 27 -6.11 -9.13 -6.68
CA ALA A 27 -6.00 -9.95 -5.47
C ALA A 27 -4.88 -10.99 -5.61
N ASP A 28 -4.77 -11.61 -6.78
CA ASP A 28 -3.73 -12.59 -7.09
C ASP A 28 -2.34 -11.95 -7.09
N VAL A 29 -2.20 -10.78 -7.73
CA VAL A 29 -0.94 -10.04 -7.79
C VAL A 29 -0.52 -9.61 -6.38
N ILE A 30 -1.39 -8.99 -5.60
CA ILE A 30 -1.06 -8.57 -4.23
C ILE A 30 -0.61 -9.76 -3.38
N SER A 31 -1.32 -10.89 -3.47
CA SER A 31 -0.96 -12.13 -2.77
C SER A 31 0.40 -12.66 -3.21
N MET A 32 0.68 -12.65 -4.51
CA MET A 32 1.99 -13.04 -5.06
C MET A 32 3.11 -12.12 -4.56
N LEU A 33 2.91 -10.80 -4.57
CA LEU A 33 3.91 -9.82 -4.15
C LEU A 33 4.21 -9.94 -2.66
N ASN A 34 3.20 -10.08 -1.81
CA ASN A 34 3.37 -10.32 -0.37
C ASN A 34 4.17 -11.59 -0.08
N ASN A 35 4.01 -12.64 -0.89
CA ASN A 35 4.73 -13.91 -0.75
C ASN A 35 6.14 -13.90 -1.37
N SER A 36 6.53 -12.83 -2.08
CA SER A 36 7.81 -12.74 -2.79
C SER A 36 9.04 -12.66 -1.88
N LYS A 37 8.84 -12.33 -0.59
CA LYS A 37 9.88 -11.99 0.39
C LYS A 37 10.77 -10.79 0.00
N ARG A 38 10.36 -10.00 -1.00
CA ARG A 38 11.03 -8.75 -1.38
C ARG A 38 10.43 -7.57 -0.61
N PRO A 39 11.24 -6.56 -0.25
CA PRO A 39 10.69 -5.34 0.32
C PRO A 39 9.76 -4.66 -0.69
N ILE A 40 8.64 -4.14 -0.18
CA ILE A 40 7.65 -3.41 -0.98
C ILE A 40 7.59 -1.97 -0.47
N VAL A 41 7.68 -1.01 -1.38
CA VAL A 41 7.40 0.41 -1.13
C VAL A 41 6.09 0.76 -1.80
N ALA A 42 5.12 1.24 -1.04
CA ALA A 42 3.82 1.65 -1.56
C ALA A 42 3.79 3.15 -1.90
N VAL A 43 3.18 3.47 -3.02
CA VAL A 43 2.92 4.83 -3.51
C VAL A 43 1.53 5.25 -3.08
N ASP A 44 1.45 6.37 -2.37
CA ASP A 44 0.27 6.94 -1.73
C ASP A 44 -0.35 6.08 -0.61
N ILE A 45 -0.83 4.88 -0.96
CA ILE A 45 -1.53 3.93 -0.10
C ILE A 45 -1.12 2.50 -0.49
N PRO A 46 -0.84 1.58 0.45
CA PRO A 46 -0.68 0.16 0.12
C PRO A 46 -1.93 -0.36 -0.59
N SER A 47 -1.76 -0.91 -1.78
CA SER A 47 -2.87 -1.41 -2.59
C SER A 47 -3.73 -2.38 -1.78
N GLY A 48 -5.03 -2.12 -1.76
CA GLY A 48 -6.01 -2.89 -0.97
C GLY A 48 -6.16 -2.45 0.48
N LEU A 49 -5.55 -1.34 0.92
CA LEU A 49 -5.86 -0.70 2.19
C LEU A 49 -6.92 0.39 2.00
N ASP A 50 -7.92 0.39 2.85
CA ASP A 50 -8.89 1.49 2.90
C ASP A 50 -8.26 2.74 3.57
N ALA A 51 -8.30 3.87 2.85
CA ALA A 51 -7.62 5.11 3.22
C ALA A 51 -8.15 5.77 4.50
N ASP A 52 -9.40 5.48 4.87
CA ASP A 52 -10.10 6.13 5.98
C ASP A 52 -10.14 5.24 7.23
N THR A 53 -10.38 3.95 7.04
CA THR A 53 -10.56 2.97 8.12
C THR A 53 -9.26 2.27 8.49
N GLY A 54 -8.27 2.22 7.59
CA GLY A 54 -7.01 1.50 7.82
C GLY A 54 -7.18 -0.02 7.82
N LEU A 55 -8.30 -0.53 7.31
CA LEU A 55 -8.59 -1.95 7.19
C LEU A 55 -8.33 -2.44 5.77
N PRO A 56 -7.89 -3.70 5.59
CA PRO A 56 -7.80 -4.32 4.28
C PRO A 56 -9.16 -4.46 3.62
N LEU A 57 -9.21 -4.21 2.31
CA LEU A 57 -10.32 -4.50 1.44
C LEU A 57 -10.23 -5.95 0.92
N GLY A 58 -10.22 -6.92 1.85
CA GLY A 58 -10.00 -8.33 1.57
C GLY A 58 -8.51 -8.71 1.58
N VAL A 59 -7.74 -8.25 0.58
CA VAL A 59 -6.28 -8.44 0.53
C VAL A 59 -5.57 -7.10 0.37
N CYS A 60 -4.43 -6.95 1.06
CA CYS A 60 -3.68 -5.70 1.11
C CYS A 60 -2.17 -5.96 1.05
N ILE A 61 -1.44 -5.07 0.38
CA ILE A 61 0.02 -5.05 0.38
C ILE A 61 0.55 -4.82 1.79
N LYS A 62 1.59 -5.58 2.16
CA LYS A 62 2.36 -5.38 3.38
C LYS A 62 3.64 -4.64 3.06
N ALA A 63 3.55 -3.31 3.03
CA ALA A 63 4.67 -2.45 2.67
C ALA A 63 5.69 -2.36 3.82
N LYS A 64 6.97 -2.26 3.46
CA LYS A 64 8.03 -1.85 4.38
C LYS A 64 7.99 -0.34 4.61
N MET A 65 7.58 0.40 3.58
CA MET A 65 7.42 1.85 3.62
C MET A 65 6.28 2.28 2.69
N THR A 66 5.57 3.34 3.06
CA THR A 66 4.61 4.04 2.21
C THR A 66 5.03 5.49 2.06
N VAL A 67 5.11 5.98 0.83
CA VAL A 67 5.30 7.40 0.53
C VAL A 67 3.93 7.97 0.18
N THR A 68 3.32 8.70 1.11
CA THR A 68 1.97 9.24 0.96
C THR A 68 1.98 10.68 0.48
N MET A 69 1.05 11.04 -0.42
CA MET A 69 1.13 12.30 -1.16
C MET A 69 0.35 13.41 -0.43
N GLY A 70 1.02 14.53 -0.13
CA GLY A 70 0.46 15.75 0.47
C GLY A 70 0.15 15.62 1.97
N PHE A 71 -0.66 14.63 2.35
CA PHE A 71 -1.15 14.49 3.73
C PHE A 71 -1.14 13.04 4.21
N MET A 72 -1.06 12.87 5.53
CA MET A 72 -1.31 11.59 6.20
C MET A 72 -2.76 11.15 6.00
N LYS A 73 -2.99 9.88 5.63
CA LYS A 73 -4.34 9.36 5.46
C LYS A 73 -4.92 8.94 6.82
N LYS A 74 -6.23 9.13 7.05
CA LYS A 74 -6.87 8.86 8.34
C LYS A 74 -6.68 7.41 8.79
N GLY A 75 -6.78 6.47 7.86
CA GLY A 75 -6.58 5.05 8.09
C GLY A 75 -5.17 4.71 8.57
N PHE A 76 -4.17 5.53 8.25
CA PHE A 76 -2.79 5.27 8.66
C PHE A 76 -2.58 5.52 10.15
N LEU A 77 -3.43 6.33 10.78
CA LEU A 77 -3.40 6.62 12.21
C LEU A 77 -4.12 5.57 13.05
N LYS A 78 -4.78 4.58 12.42
CA LYS A 78 -5.55 3.55 13.13
C LYS A 78 -4.67 2.46 13.70
N ASN A 79 -5.11 1.90 14.83
CA ASN A 79 -4.45 0.75 15.44
C ASN A 79 -4.38 -0.39 14.42
N ASN A 80 -3.20 -1.01 14.29
CA ASN A 80 -2.88 -2.08 13.35
C ASN A 80 -2.70 -1.70 11.87
N SER A 81 -2.83 -0.42 11.46
CA SER A 81 -2.53 0.00 10.08
C SER A 81 -1.05 -0.20 9.71
N ARG A 82 -0.16 -0.04 10.70
CA ARG A 82 1.31 -0.09 10.55
C ARG A 82 1.85 -1.39 9.96
N LYS A 83 1.13 -2.51 10.13
CA LYS A 83 1.51 -3.81 9.53
C LYS A 83 1.33 -3.84 8.00
N PHE A 84 0.57 -2.88 7.45
CA PHE A 84 0.35 -2.70 6.02
C PHE A 84 1.17 -1.52 5.47
N THR A 85 1.23 -0.40 6.21
CA THR A 85 1.91 0.83 5.75
C THR A 85 3.42 0.83 6.01
N GLY A 86 3.89 0.07 6.99
CA GLY A 86 5.29 0.12 7.40
C GLY A 86 5.69 1.52 7.92
N LYS A 87 6.85 2.04 7.48
CA LYS A 87 7.23 3.43 7.73
C LYS A 87 6.48 4.36 6.77
N VAL A 88 5.76 5.34 7.28
CA VAL A 88 5.10 6.35 6.44
C VAL A 88 5.97 7.58 6.28
N VAL A 89 6.11 8.08 5.05
CA VAL A 89 6.69 9.37 4.70
C VAL A 89 5.62 10.18 4.00
N VAL A 90 5.32 11.39 4.49
CA VAL A 90 4.43 12.32 3.79
C VAL A 90 5.31 13.14 2.84
N ALA A 91 5.12 12.94 1.54
CA ALA A 91 5.80 13.70 0.51
C ALA A 91 5.07 15.01 0.25
N ASP A 92 5.81 16.12 0.28
CA ASP A 92 5.34 17.38 -0.28
C ASP A 92 5.22 17.25 -1.81
N ILE A 93 4.07 17.65 -2.34
CA ILE A 93 3.75 17.60 -3.77
C ILE A 93 3.36 18.99 -4.31
N GLY A 94 3.66 20.06 -3.58
CA GLY A 94 3.37 21.43 -3.99
C GLY A 94 1.94 21.90 -3.72
N LEU A 95 1.27 21.32 -2.71
CA LEU A 95 -0.04 21.83 -2.28
C LEU A 95 0.15 23.14 -1.52
N LEU A 96 -0.68 24.14 -1.84
CA LEU A 96 -0.71 25.40 -1.10
C LEU A 96 -1.37 25.17 0.28
N PRO A 97 -0.99 25.95 1.31
CA PRO A 97 -1.56 25.86 2.66
C PRO A 97 -3.08 26.07 2.72
#